data_AF-I1YID5-F1
#
_entry.id   AF-I1YID5-F1
#
_cell.length_a   1.000
_cell.length_b   1.000
_cell.length_c   1.000
_cell.angle_alpha   90.00
_cell.angle_beta   90.00
_cell.angle_gamma   90.00
#
_symmetry.space_group_name_H-M   'P 1'
#
loop_
_entity.id
_entity.type
_entity.pdbx_description
1 polymer ?
#
loop_
_entity_poly.entity_id
_entity_poly.type
_entity_poly.pdbx_seq_one_letter_code
_entity_poly.pdbx_strand_id
1 'polypeptide(L)'
;MAWQALEKVLTETKISVDIGLMQISWRYHRSVLGSSWQALDPYHNLRVAAAILRDCFVEHTHWIQSAGCYHAPNDPARADRYGQRVKAHWMRLADTSQEVRFENP
;
A
#
# COMPACT_ATOMS: atom_id res chain seq x y z
N MET A 1 17.28 11.94 -10.79
CA MET A 1 16.86 10.56 -10.40
C MET A 1 15.73 10.62 -9.39
N ALA A 2 14.93 9.55 -9.23
CA ALA A 2 13.78 9.51 -8.31
C ALA A 2 14.13 9.97 -6.88
N TRP A 3 15.32 9.56 -6.39
CA TRP A 3 15.86 9.99 -5.11
C TRP A 3 15.97 11.51 -4.93
N GLN A 4 16.57 12.20 -5.90
CA GLN A 4 16.77 13.65 -5.83
C GLN A 4 15.44 14.43 -5.86
N ALA A 5 14.46 13.92 -6.62
CA ALA A 5 13.12 14.49 -6.63
C ALA A 5 12.42 14.31 -5.28
N LEU A 6 12.57 13.13 -4.66
CA LEU A 6 12.06 12.87 -3.32
C LEU A 6 12.71 13.80 -2.29
N GLU A 7 14.04 13.90 -2.25
CA GLU A 7 14.74 14.80 -1.32
C GLU A 7 14.25 16.24 -1.40
N LYS A 8 14.00 16.75 -2.62
CA LYS A 8 13.43 18.09 -2.80
C LYS A 8 12.07 18.23 -2.10
N VAL A 9 11.16 17.29 -2.31
CA VAL A 9 9.82 17.29 -1.67
C VAL A 9 9.92 17.18 -0.14
N LEU A 10 10.89 16.42 0.37
CA LEU A 10 11.07 16.25 1.82
C LEU A 10 11.58 17.51 2.54
N THR A 11 12.04 18.53 1.81
CA THR A 11 12.40 19.83 2.40
C THR A 11 11.21 20.76 2.64
N GLU A 12 10.02 20.42 2.14
CA GLU A 12 8.82 21.24 2.28
C GLU A 12 8.14 21.09 3.66
N THR A 13 7.53 22.16 4.17
CA THR A 13 6.94 22.19 5.53
C THR A 13 5.74 21.25 5.72
N LYS A 14 5.06 20.86 4.64
CA LYS A 14 3.87 19.98 4.66
C LYS A 14 4.10 18.72 3.84
N ILE A 15 5.06 17.90 4.26
CA ILE A 15 5.41 16.66 3.58
C ILE A 15 4.21 15.71 3.55
N SER A 16 3.66 15.48 2.36
CA SER A 16 2.60 14.51 2.09
C SER A 16 2.93 13.77 0.81
N VAL A 17 3.90 12.86 0.92
CA VAL A 17 4.38 12.05 -0.19
C VAL A 17 4.28 10.57 0.16
N ASP A 18 3.83 9.79 -0.80
CA ASP A 18 3.79 8.32 -0.74
C ASP A 18 4.98 7.77 -1.53
N ILE A 19 5.71 6.81 -0.96
CA ILE A 19 7.00 6.37 -1.50
C ILE A 19 6.97 4.90 -1.90
N GLY A 20 7.56 4.61 -3.06
CA GLY A 20 7.88 3.25 -3.52
C GLY A 20 6.67 2.46 -4.01
N LEU A 21 6.87 1.17 -4.28
CA LEU A 21 5.88 0.29 -4.91
C LEU A 21 4.56 0.21 -4.13
N MET A 22 4.65 0.21 -2.81
CA MET A 22 3.49 0.08 -1.91
C MET A 22 2.90 1.43 -1.51
N GLN A 23 3.42 2.52 -2.07
CA GLN A 23 2.92 3.89 -1.87
C GLN A 23 2.74 4.20 -0.38
N ILE A 24 3.77 3.94 0.43
CA ILE A 24 3.69 4.13 1.88
C ILE A 24 3.86 5.62 2.19
N SER A 25 2.93 6.17 2.97
CA SER A 25 2.97 7.58 3.35
C SER A 25 4.16 7.90 4.26
N TRP A 26 5.07 8.74 3.78
CA TRP A 26 6.23 9.20 4.54
C TRP A 26 5.84 9.92 5.82
N ARG A 27 4.77 10.73 5.74
CA ARG A 27 4.28 11.52 6.88
C ARG A 27 3.98 10.66 8.10
N TYR A 28 3.40 9.48 7.90
CA TYR A 28 2.96 8.59 8.97
C TYR A 28 4.00 7.52 9.31
N HIS A 29 4.79 7.06 8.34
CA HIS A 29 5.64 5.88 8.51
C HIS A 29 7.15 6.15 8.39
N ARG A 30 7.60 7.41 8.44
CA ARG A 30 9.04 7.76 8.36
C ARG A 30 9.93 6.91 9.28
N SER A 31 9.47 6.62 10.50
CA SER A 31 10.26 5.90 11.51
C SER A 31 10.55 4.45 11.11
N VAL A 32 9.60 3.79 10.43
CA VAL A 32 9.75 2.40 9.96
C VAL A 32 10.28 2.33 8.53
N LEU A 33 10.09 3.39 7.74
CA LEU A 33 10.68 3.53 6.40
C LEU A 33 12.20 3.79 6.45
N GLY A 34 12.71 4.39 7.53
CA GLY A 34 14.13 4.68 7.67
C GLY A 34 14.54 5.91 6.87
N SER A 35 15.66 5.84 6.16
CA SER A 35 16.05 6.92 5.24
C SER A 35 15.17 6.91 4.01
N SER A 36 15.03 8.06 3.36
CA SER A 36 14.24 8.19 2.14
C SER A 36 14.88 7.38 0.98
N TRP A 37 16.18 7.04 1.05
CA TRP A 37 16.86 6.14 0.11
C TRP A 37 16.42 4.70 0.35
N GLN A 38 16.40 4.26 1.61
CA GLN A 38 15.86 2.95 1.99
C GLN A 38 14.39 2.83 1.62
N ALA A 39 13.59 3.90 1.79
CA ALA A 39 12.18 3.91 1.43
C ALA A 39 11.92 3.66 -0.07
N LEU A 40 12.89 4.01 -0.95
CA LEU A 40 12.86 3.73 -2.38
C LEU A 40 13.39 2.33 -2.76
N ASP A 41 14.07 1.61 -1.85
CA ASP A 41 14.46 0.22 -2.08
C ASP A 41 13.20 -0.65 -2.17
N PRO A 42 12.97 -1.37 -3.29
CA PRO A 42 11.71 -2.07 -3.52
C PRO A 42 11.45 -3.17 -2.48
N TYR A 43 12.48 -3.88 -2.04
CA TYR A 43 12.32 -4.96 -1.08
C TYR A 43 12.09 -4.46 0.35
N HIS A 44 12.76 -3.39 0.75
CA HIS A 44 12.52 -2.70 2.01
C HIS A 44 11.10 -2.14 2.06
N ASN A 45 10.68 -1.44 0.99
CA ASN A 45 9.33 -0.90 0.87
C ASN A 45 8.27 -2.01 1.00
N LEU A 46 8.46 -3.15 0.34
CA LEU A 46 7.55 -4.30 0.45
C LEU A 46 7.51 -4.89 1.86
N ARG A 47 8.66 -5.04 2.54
CA ARG A 47 8.72 -5.55 3.92
C ARG A 47 7.99 -4.63 4.90
N VAL A 48 8.19 -3.31 4.79
CA VAL A 48 7.51 -2.33 5.64
C VAL A 48 6.00 -2.36 5.39
N ALA A 49 5.56 -2.38 4.13
CA ALA A 49 4.14 -2.47 3.80
C ALA A 49 3.49 -3.75 4.32
N ALA A 50 4.17 -4.90 4.18
CA ALA A 50 3.67 -6.17 4.69
C ALA A 50 3.49 -6.16 6.21
N ALA A 51 4.40 -5.51 6.95
CA ALA A 51 4.25 -5.33 8.40
C ALA A 51 3.02 -4.47 8.74
N ILE A 52 2.84 -3.31 8.08
CA ILE A 52 1.67 -2.44 8.29
C ILE A 52 0.36 -3.18 7.96
N LEU A 53 0.33 -3.90 6.83
CA LEU A 53 -0.85 -4.66 6.41
C LEU A 53 -1.16 -5.80 7.39
N ARG A 54 -0.12 -6.47 7.93
CA ARG A 54 -0.28 -7.50 8.96
C ARG A 54 -0.90 -6.92 10.22
N ASP A 55 -0.47 -5.75 10.66
CA ASP A 55 -1.02 -5.11 11.86
C ASP A 55 -2.51 -4.79 11.67
N CYS A 56 -2.89 -4.25 10.50
CA CYS A 56 -4.30 -4.10 10.11
C CYS A 56 -5.07 -5.44 10.01
N PHE A 57 -4.39 -6.53 9.68
CA PHE A 57 -5.01 -7.86 9.65
C PHE A 57 -5.25 -8.43 11.03
N VAL A 58 -4.32 -8.23 11.97
CA VAL A 58 -4.51 -8.62 13.38
C VAL A 58 -5.71 -7.91 13.99
N GLU A 59 -5.96 -6.65 13.62
CA GLU A 59 -7.10 -5.88 14.11
C GLU A 59 -8.45 -6.30 13.51
N HIS A 60 -8.51 -6.50 12.19
CA HIS A 60 -9.80 -6.71 11.48
C HIS A 60 -10.11 -8.17 11.11
N THR A 61 -9.09 -9.02 11.05
CA THR A 61 -9.15 -10.44 10.62
C THR A 61 -9.80 -10.69 9.25
N HIS A 62 -9.90 -9.66 8.40
CA HIS A 62 -10.54 -9.74 7.08
C HIS A 62 -9.74 -8.93 6.06
N TRP A 63 -9.25 -9.58 5.01
CA TRP A 63 -8.34 -8.97 4.03
C TRP A 63 -8.85 -7.69 3.37
N ILE A 64 -10.14 -7.63 3.03
CA ILE A 64 -10.73 -6.43 2.41
C ILE A 64 -10.74 -5.24 3.38
N GLN A 65 -11.04 -5.49 4.66
CA GLN A 65 -11.03 -4.47 5.71
C GLN A 65 -9.59 -4.05 6.02
N SER A 66 -8.65 -5.00 6.08
CA SER A 66 -7.23 -4.73 6.30
C SER A 66 -6.61 -3.90 5.19
N ALA A 67 -6.99 -4.13 3.93
CA ALA A 67 -6.57 -3.28 2.81
C ALA A 67 -7.12 -1.85 2.94
N GLY A 68 -8.36 -1.69 3.43
CA GLY A 68 -8.94 -0.40 3.76
C GLY A 68 -8.20 0.31 4.90
N CYS A 69 -7.94 -0.40 6.00
CA CYS A 69 -7.16 0.06 7.15
C CYS A 69 -5.76 0.51 6.73
N TYR A 70 -5.07 -0.26 5.89
CA TYR A 70 -3.75 0.10 5.36
C TYR A 70 -3.77 1.47 4.66
N HIS A 71 -4.84 1.77 3.92
CA HIS A 71 -4.97 3.02 3.18
C HIS A 71 -5.40 4.22 4.04
N ALA A 72 -6.34 4.02 4.97
CA ALA A 72 -6.96 5.11 5.71
C ALA A 72 -7.43 4.66 7.12
N PRO A 73 -6.51 4.34 8.04
CA PRO A 73 -6.86 3.71 9.31
C PRO A 73 -7.72 4.61 10.22
N ASN A 74 -7.59 5.94 10.08
CA ASN A 74 -8.33 6.93 10.88
C ASN A 74 -9.56 7.51 10.15
N ASP A 75 -9.93 6.97 8.99
CA ASP A 75 -11.13 7.40 8.24
C ASP A 75 -11.88 6.17 7.73
N PRO A 76 -12.83 5.64 8.53
CA PRO A 76 -13.55 4.41 8.21
C PRO A 76 -14.27 4.45 6.86
N ALA A 77 -14.80 5.62 6.47
CA ALA A 77 -15.51 5.77 5.20
C ALA A 77 -14.55 5.69 4.00
N ARG A 78 -13.34 6.26 4.12
CA ARG A 78 -12.29 6.11 3.10
C ARG A 78 -11.72 4.69 3.08
N ALA A 79 -11.52 4.08 4.25
CA ALA A 79 -11.04 2.71 4.37
C ALA A 79 -11.98 1.73 3.65
N ASP A 80 -13.29 1.80 3.93
CA ASP A 80 -14.27 0.94 3.26
C ASP A 80 -14.26 1.15 1.74
N ARG A 81 -14.33 2.40 1.27
CA ARG A 81 -14.27 2.70 -0.17
C ARG A 81 -13.03 2.13 -0.84
N TYR A 82 -11.87 2.23 -0.20
CA TYR A 82 -10.63 1.66 -0.73
C TYR A 82 -10.67 0.13 -0.74
N GLY A 83 -11.14 -0.49 0.35
CA GLY A 83 -11.35 -1.94 0.42
C GLY A 83 -12.27 -2.46 -0.69
N GLN A 84 -13.39 -1.79 -0.97
CA GLN A 84 -14.29 -2.18 -2.06
C GLN A 84 -13.63 -2.07 -3.44
N ARG A 85 -12.77 -1.06 -3.66
CA ARG A 85 -11.97 -0.96 -4.90
C ARG A 85 -11.02 -2.15 -5.03
N VAL A 86 -10.29 -2.50 -3.97
CA VAL A 86 -9.40 -3.68 -3.96
C VAL A 86 -10.19 -4.95 -4.25
N LYS A 87 -11.34 -5.14 -3.61
CA LYS A 87 -12.25 -6.28 -3.86
C LYS A 87 -12.67 -6.36 -5.33
N ALA A 88 -13.06 -5.25 -5.94
CA ALA A 88 -13.45 -5.20 -7.35
C ALA A 88 -12.30 -5.57 -8.29
N HIS A 89 -11.08 -5.09 -8.04
CA HIS A 89 -9.90 -5.49 -8.80
C HIS A 89 -9.57 -6.99 -8.62
N TRP A 90 -9.64 -7.49 -7.38
CA TRP A 90 -9.42 -8.90 -7.07
C TRP A 90 -10.40 -9.81 -7.81
N MET A 91 -11.70 -9.48 -7.79
CA MET A 91 -12.73 -10.26 -8.47
C MET A 91 -12.47 -10.36 -9.97
N ARG A 92 -12.08 -9.25 -10.64
CA ARG A 92 -11.72 -9.28 -12.06
C ARG A 92 -10.54 -10.20 -12.35
N LEU A 93 -9.49 -10.14 -11.53
CA LEU A 93 -8.32 -11.00 -11.71
C LEU A 93 -8.65 -12.49 -11.45
N ALA A 94 -9.48 -12.76 -10.46
CA ALA A 94 -9.94 -14.12 -10.17
C ALA A 94 -10.77 -14.70 -11.32
N ASP A 95 -11.64 -13.89 -11.92
CA ASP A 95 -12.47 -14.28 -13.06
C ASP A 95 -11.62 -14.57 -14.31
N THR A 96 -10.70 -13.66 -14.67
CA THR A 96 -9.75 -13.85 -15.77
C THR A 96 -8.85 -15.07 -15.57
N SER A 97 -8.48 -15.38 -14.32
CA SER A 97 -7.66 -16.56 -14.02
C SER A 97 -8.41 -17.89 -14.20
N GLN A 98 -9.75 -17.87 -14.23
CA GLN A 98 -10.55 -19.04 -14.57
C GLN A 98 -10.67 -19.21 -16.08
N GLU A 99 -10.92 -18.14 -16.86
CA GLU A 99 -10.99 -18.22 -18.33
C GLU A 99 -9.72 -18.83 -18.95
N VAL A 100 -8.53 -18.40 -18.51
CA VAL A 100 -7.24 -18.92 -19.01
C VAL A 100 -7.02 -20.41 -18.69
N ARG A 101 -7.69 -20.96 -17.66
CA ARG A 101 -7.59 -22.39 -17.32
C ARG A 101 -8.48 -23.27 -18.20
N PHE A 102 -9.51 -22.73 -18.84
CA PHE A 102 -10.43 -23.50 -19.69
C PHE A 102 -10.05 -23.47 -21.19
N GLU A 103 -9.10 -22.63 -21.59
CA GLU A 103 -8.68 -22.47 -23.00
C GLU A 103 -7.42 -23.27 -23.40
N ASN A 104 -6.88 -24.14 -22.53
CA ASN A 104 -5.72 -24.96 -22.88
C ASN A 104 -6.10 -26.46 -22.96
N PRO A 105 -6.22 -27.05 -24.17
CA PRO A 105 -6.50 -28.47 -24.35
C PRO A 105 -5.34 -29.39 -23.94
#